data_AF-A0A7Y4ZS39-F1
#
_entry.id   AF-A0A7Y4ZS39-F1
#
_cell.length_a   1.000
_cell.length_b   1.000
_cell.length_c   1.000
_cell.angle_alpha   90.00
_cell.angle_beta   90.00
_cell.angle_gamma   90.00
#
_symmetry.space_group_name_H-M   'P 1'
#
loop_
_entity.id
_entity.type
_entity.pdbx_description
1 polymer ?
#
loop_
_entity_poly.entity_id
_entity_poly.type
_entity_poly.pdbx_seq_one_letter_code
_entity_poly.pdbx_strand_id
1 'polypeptide(L)' 'MSSELPDVRDGLTHKERIVLWVLAKTQAERGDRHVPTTMLYGRVVEHVDMSMSELVAIVARLGARRP' A
#
# COMPACT_ATOMS: atom_id res chain seq x y z
N MET A 1 14.14 -11.08 -8.92
CA MET A 1 14.39 -9.97 -9.86
C MET A 1 13.49 -8.83 -9.42
N SER A 2 14.11 -7.79 -8.86
CA SER A 2 13.49 -6.81 -7.98
C SER A 2 12.72 -5.75 -8.78
N SER A 3 11.40 -5.83 -8.75
CA SER A 3 10.47 -4.89 -9.42
C SER A 3 10.38 -3.55 -8.66
N GLU A 4 11.52 -2.90 -8.47
CA GLU A 4 11.61 -1.51 -7.99
C GLU A 4 11.33 -0.51 -9.11
N LEU A 5 11.49 -0.93 -10.37
CA LEU A 5 11.14 -0.12 -11.53
C LEU A 5 9.61 0.03 -11.61
N PRO A 6 9.09 1.27 -11.68
CA PRO A 6 7.67 1.52 -11.91
C PRO A 6 7.22 0.90 -13.23
N ASP A 7 6.01 0.33 -13.25
CA ASP A 7 5.41 -0.15 -14.50
C ASP A 7 5.05 1.05 -15.39
N VAL A 8 5.34 0.95 -16.68
CA VAL A 8 5.12 2.04 -17.66
C VAL A 8 3.65 2.41 -17.82
N ARG A 9 2.72 1.52 -17.44
CA ARG A 9 1.27 1.73 -17.61
C ARG A 9 0.67 2.62 -16.53
N ASP A 10 1.11 2.43 -15.29
CA ASP A 10 0.50 3.07 -14.12
C ASP A 10 1.51 3.88 -13.28
N GLY A 11 2.81 3.78 -13.56
CA GLY A 11 3.87 4.44 -12.79
C GLY A 11 3.99 3.87 -11.36
N LEU A 12 3.44 2.69 -11.10
CA LEU A 12 3.47 2.04 -9.80
C LEU A 12 4.57 0.99 -9.74
N THR A 13 5.33 1.01 -8.63
CA THR A 13 6.19 -0.11 -8.25
C THR A 13 5.35 -1.30 -7.81
N HIS A 14 5.98 -2.48 -7.72
CA HIS A 14 5.28 -3.67 -7.23
C HIS A 14 4.70 -3.45 -5.81
N LYS A 15 5.49 -2.86 -4.91
CA LYS A 15 5.07 -2.58 -3.53
C LYS A 15 3.89 -1.62 -3.47
N GLU A 16 3.87 -0.57 -4.29
CA GLU A 16 2.75 0.38 -4.35
C GLU A 16 1.46 -0.27 -4.83
N ARG A 17 1.54 -1.16 -5.83
CA ARG A 17 0.40 -1.91 -6.32
C ARG A 17 -0.16 -2.86 -5.25
N ILE A 18 0.72 -3.53 -4.49
CA ILE A 18 0.29 -4.36 -3.35
C ILE A 18 -0.40 -3.50 -2.29
N VAL A 19 0.16 -2.33 -1.93
CA VAL A 19 -0.47 -1.41 -0.96
C VAL A 19 -1.87 -1.00 -1.41
N LEU A 20 -2.04 -0.58 -2.67
CA LEU A 20 -3.35 -0.20 -3.21
C LEU A 20 -4.34 -1.38 -3.22
N TRP A 21 -3.88 -2.57 -3.62
CA TRP A 21 -4.72 -3.76 -3.65
C TRP A 21 -5.18 -4.18 -2.25
N VAL A 22 -4.27 -4.20 -1.26
CA VAL A 22 -4.60 -4.52 0.14
C VAL A 22 -5.55 -3.46 0.71
N LEU A 23 -5.29 -2.18 0.45
CA LEU A 23 -6.16 -1.08 0.89
C LEU A 23 -7.58 -1.27 0.35
N ALA A 24 -7.74 -1.44 -0.97
CA ALA A 24 -9.03 -1.62 -1.62
C ALA A 24 -9.77 -2.87 -1.09
N LYS A 25 -9.07 -3.99 -0.95
CA LYS A 25 -9.62 -5.23 -0.37
C LYS A 25 -10.12 -5.00 1.07
N THR A 26 -9.32 -4.32 1.88
CA THR A 26 -9.65 -4.07 3.29
C THR A 26 -10.82 -3.08 3.43
N GLN A 27 -10.92 -2.08 2.54
CA GLN A 27 -12.06 -1.19 2.47
C GLN A 27 -13.35 -1.95 2.15
N ALA A 28 -13.33 -2.80 1.11
CA ALA A 28 -14.48 -3.61 0.73
C ALA A 28 -14.98 -4.51 1.88
N GLU A 29 -14.05 -5.20 2.58
CA GLU A 29 -14.38 -6.03 3.75
C GLU A 29 -14.97 -5.22 4.91
N ARG A 30 -14.62 -3.94 5.01
CA ARG A 30 -15.09 -3.04 6.09
C ARG A 30 -16.29 -2.20 5.70
N GLY A 31 -16.84 -2.36 4.50
CA GLY A 31 -17.92 -1.52 3.96
C GLY A 31 -17.46 -0.10 3.66
N ASP A 32 -16.37 0.04 2.89
CA ASP A 32 -15.77 1.29 2.39
C ASP A 32 -15.34 2.30 3.48
N ARG A 33 -15.19 1.83 4.72
CA ARG A 33 -14.71 2.64 5.84
C ARG A 33 -13.20 2.87 5.77
N HIS A 34 -12.77 3.92 6.47
CA HIS A 34 -11.35 4.21 6.67
C HIS A 34 -10.57 3.00 7.22
N VAL A 35 -9.40 2.75 6.64
CA VAL A 35 -8.47 1.71 7.07
C VAL A 35 -7.31 2.35 7.84
N PRO A 36 -7.17 2.11 9.14
CA PRO A 36 -6.05 2.61 9.92
C PRO A 36 -4.72 2.09 9.38
N THR A 37 -3.68 2.94 9.36
CA THR A 37 -2.35 2.60 8.84
C THR A 37 -1.77 1.34 9.49
N THR A 38 -1.95 1.14 10.78
CA THR A 38 -1.46 -0.06 11.49
C THR A 38 -2.14 -1.35 10.99
N MET A 39 -3.44 -1.28 10.69
CA MET A 39 -4.17 -2.41 10.10
C MET A 39 -3.71 -2.66 8.67
N LEU A 40 -3.54 -1.61 7.87
CA LEU A 40 -3.02 -1.72 6.52
C LEU A 40 -1.62 -2.37 6.53
N TYR A 41 -0.74 -1.93 7.43
CA TYR A 41 0.60 -2.48 7.58
C TYR A 41 0.59 -3.98 7.86
N GLY A 42 -0.17 -4.42 8.88
CA GLY A 42 -0.25 -5.84 9.23
C GLY A 42 -0.67 -6.72 8.06
N ARG A 43 -1.53 -6.20 7.18
CA ARG A 43 -2.00 -6.94 6.00
C ARG A 43 -1.04 -6.86 4.82
N VAL A 44 -0.33 -5.75 4.63
CA VAL A 44 0.65 -5.61 3.54
C VAL A 44 1.84 -6.55 3.73
N VAL A 45 2.30 -6.71 4.96
CA VAL A 45 3.45 -7.60 5.26
C VAL A 45 3.15 -9.08 5.06
N GLU A 46 1.88 -9.47 4.93
CA GLU A 46 1.47 -10.83 4.52
C GLU A 46 1.76 -11.09 3.03
N HIS A 47 1.94 -10.03 2.22
CA HIS A 47 2.08 -10.12 0.76
C HIS A 47 3.46 -9.72 0.26
N VAL A 48 4.17 -8.84 0.97
CA VAL A 48 5.48 -8.34 0.56
C VAL A 48 6.30 -7.89 1.76
N ASP A 49 7.61 -8.16 1.73
CA ASP A 49 8.53 -7.63 2.72
C ASP A 49 8.57 -6.09 2.64
N MET A 50 8.23 -5.44 3.74
CA MET A 50 8.07 -3.99 3.83
C MET A 50 8.23 -3.52 5.26
N SER A 51 8.98 -2.43 5.46
CA SER A 51 9.04 -1.76 6.76
C SER A 51 7.86 -0.79 6.95
N MET A 52 7.50 -0.48 8.19
CA MET A 52 6.46 0.53 8.48
C MET A 52 6.79 1.89 7.86
N SER A 53 8.06 2.32 7.92
CA SER A 53 8.52 3.58 7.34
C SER A 53 8.35 3.60 5.82
N GLU A 54 8.62 2.47 5.15
CA GLU A 54 8.41 2.32 3.72
C GLU A 54 6.92 2.41 3.35
N LEU A 55 6.03 1.77 4.11
CA LEU A 55 4.59 1.90 3.91
C LEU A 55 4.14 3.36 4.02
N VAL A 56 4.57 4.08 5.06
CA VAL A 56 4.20 5.49 5.26
C VAL A 56 4.69 6.35 4.09
N ALA A 57 5.89 6.08 3.58
CA ALA A 57 6.43 6.78 2.40
C ALA A 57 5.60 6.50 1.14
N ILE A 58 5.22 5.23 0.90
CA ILE A 58 4.36 4.83 -0.22
C ILE A 58 2.99 5.49 -0.12
N VAL A 59 2.34 5.43 1.05
CA VAL A 59 1.02 6.02 1.28
C VAL A 59 1.05 7.54 1.07
N ALA A 60 2.10 8.22 1.54
CA ALA A 60 2.30 9.64 1.27
C ALA A 60 2.51 9.95 -0.23
N ARG A 61 3.29 9.12 -0.94
CA ARG A 61 3.48 9.25 -2.40
C ARG A 61 2.17 9.07 -3.17
N LEU A 62 1.31 8.15 -2.74
CA LEU A 62 0.01 7.85 -3.35
C LEU A 62 -1.08 8.89 -3.03
N GLY A 63 -0.74 9.99 -2.33
CA GLY A 63 -1.63 11.13 -2.13
C GLY A 63 -2.36 11.14 -0.78
N ALA A 64 -2.02 10.24 0.15
CA ALA A 64 -2.51 10.38 1.52
C ALA A 64 -1.83 11.56 2.21
N ARG A 65 -2.62 12.37 2.93
CA ARG A 65 -2.05 13.38 3.83
C ARG A 65 -1.28 12.68 4.94
N ARG A 66 -0.02 13.09 5.17
CA ARG A 66 0.73 12.68 6.36
C ARG A 66 -0.07 13.13 7.60
N PRO A 67 -0.30 12.25 8.59
CA PRO A 67 -0.93 12.64 9.85
C PRO A 67 -0.09 13.68 10.60
#